data_AF-A0A7C6LNM8-F1
#
_entry.id   AF-A0A7C6LNM8-F1
#
_cell.length_a   1.000
_cell.length_b   1.000
_cell.length_c   1.000
_cell.angle_alpha   90.00
_cell.angle_beta   90.00
_cell.angle_gamma   90.00
#
_symmetry.space_group_name_H-M   'P 1'
#
loop_
_entity.id
_entity.type
_entity.pdbx_description
1 polymer ?
#
loop_
_entity_poly.entity_id
_entity_poly.type
_entity_poly.pdbx_seq_one_letter_code
_entity_poly.pdbx_strand_id
1 'polypeptide(L)' 'MITDTDLKHLARCVELARMALEKGDEPFGSVLVSAEGKVLFEDHNHVAGGDHTQHPEFELARWAANNMTPEARAQATVYT' A
#
# COMPACT_ATOMS: atom_id res chain seq x y z
N MET A 1 7.63 18.47 4.11
CA MET A 1 7.43 18.20 5.56
C MET A 1 6.30 17.19 5.64
N ILE A 2 6.45 16.12 6.43
CA ILE A 2 5.42 15.08 6.61
C ILE A 2 4.31 15.67 7.51
N THR A 3 3.06 15.53 7.09
CA THR A 3 1.88 16.02 7.83
C THR A 3 1.38 14.98 8.84
N ASP A 4 0.51 15.38 9.77
CA ASP A 4 -0.15 14.44 10.69
C ASP A 4 -1.00 13.39 9.95
N THR A 5 -1.56 13.73 8.79
CA THR A 5 -2.29 12.80 7.94
C THR A 5 -1.34 11.79 7.31
N ASP A 6 -0.19 12.24 6.80
CA ASP A 6 0.84 11.35 6.27
C ASP A 6 1.33 10.38 7.35
N LEU A 7 1.57 10.86 8.58
CA LEU A 7 1.98 10.01 9.70
C LEU A 7 0.95 8.93 10.04
N LYS A 8 -0.35 9.21 9.91
CA LYS A 8 -1.40 8.21 10.13
C LYS A 8 -1.34 7.09 9.08
N HIS A 9 -1.15 7.44 7.81
CA HIS A 9 -1.03 6.43 6.75
C HIS A 9 0.29 5.66 6.83
N LEU A 10 1.40 6.31 7.19
CA LEU A 10 2.68 5.63 7.42
C LEU A 10 2.63 4.69 8.62
N ALA A 11 1.96 5.07 9.72
CA ALA A 11 1.73 4.17 10.84
C ALA A 11 0.94 2.92 10.41
N ARG A 12 -0.02 3.08 9.50
CA ARG A 12 -0.76 1.96 8.92
C ARG A 12 0.11 1.05 8.04
N CYS A 13 1.03 1.60 7.25
CA CYS A 13 2.04 0.81 6.53
C CYS A 13 2.89 -0.04 7.48
N VAL A 14 3.30 0.51 8.63
CA VAL A 14 4.04 -0.24 9.67
C VAL A 14 3.21 -1.38 10.26
N GLU A 15 1.91 -1.17 10.49
CA GLU A 15 1.01 -2.25 10.95
C GLU A 15 0.92 -3.39 9.92
N LEU A 16 0.80 -3.06 8.63
CA LEU A 16 0.76 -4.02 7.53
C LEU A 16 2.09 -4.78 7.39
N ALA A 17 3.22 -4.08 7.51
CA ALA A 17 4.55 -4.69 7.54
C ALA A 17 4.71 -5.66 8.71
N ARG A 18 4.18 -5.34 9.89
CA ARG A 18 4.15 -6.27 11.04
C ARG A 18 3.31 -7.51 10.72
N MET A 19 2.15 -7.34 10.07
CA MET A 19 1.31 -8.46 9.66
C MET A 19 2.02 -9.38 8.64
N ALA A 20 2.77 -8.83 7.68
CA ALA A 20 3.59 -9.61 6.76
C ALA A 20 4.63 -10.46 7.53
N LEU A 21 5.36 -9.83 8.46
CA LEU A 21 6.36 -10.54 9.27
C LEU A 21 5.75 -11.68 10.09
N GLU A 22 4.57 -11.47 10.69
CA GLU A 22 3.83 -12.50 11.44
C GLU A 22 3.40 -13.68 10.56
N LYS A 23 3.19 -13.44 9.26
CA LYS A 23 2.85 -14.47 8.26
C LYS A 23 4.08 -15.17 7.65
N GLY A 24 5.29 -14.70 7.97
CA GLY A 24 6.54 -15.23 7.43
C GLY A 24 7.02 -14.55 6.15
N ASP A 25 6.36 -13.46 5.74
CA ASP A 25 6.77 -12.60 4.63
C ASP A 25 7.80 -11.54 5.08
N GLU A 26 8.46 -10.88 4.13
CA GLU A 26 9.29 -9.71 4.42
C GLU A 26 8.42 -8.51 4.88
N PRO A 27 8.89 -7.68 5.83
CA PRO A 27 8.07 -6.67 6.52
C PRO A 27 7.83 -5.40 5.68
N PHE A 28 7.03 -5.51 4.62
CA PHE A 28 6.59 -4.38 3.79
C PHE A 28 5.07 -4.29 3.76
N GLY A 29 4.56 -3.06 3.79
CA GLY A 29 3.13 -2.77 3.76
C GLY A 29 2.87 -1.44 3.08
N SER A 30 1.80 -1.36 2.28
CA SER A 30 1.50 -0.16 1.50
C SER A 30 0.01 0.17 1.51
N VAL A 31 -0.29 1.46 1.40
CA VAL A 31 -1.66 2.01 1.42
C VAL A 31 -1.84 2.97 0.24
N LEU A 32 -2.91 2.76 -0.54
CA LEU A 32 -3.35 3.66 -1.60
C LEU A 32 -4.48 4.55 -1.09
N VAL A 33 -4.29 5.86 -1.18
CA VAL A 33 -5.23 6.88 -0.69
C VAL A 33 -5.68 7.78 -1.83
N SER A 34 -6.99 8.04 -1.93
CA SER A 34 -7.57 8.96 -2.92
C SER A 34 -7.20 10.42 -2.63
N ALA A 35 -7.45 11.32 -3.60
CA ALA A 35 -7.24 12.76 -3.43
C ALA A 35 -8.05 13.36 -2.26
N GLU A 36 -9.20 12.75 -1.94
CA GLU A 36 -10.09 13.13 -0.85
C GLU A 36 -9.67 12.53 0.50
N GLY A 37 -8.54 11.82 0.57
CA GLY A 37 -8.02 11.19 1.79
C GLY A 37 -8.67 9.85 2.14
N LYS A 38 -9.42 9.24 1.21
CA LYS A 38 -10.03 7.92 1.45
C LYS A 38 -9.03 6.81 1.16
N VAL A 39 -8.86 5.88 2.10
CA VAL A 39 -8.13 4.62 1.83
C VAL A 39 -8.91 3.78 0.82
N LEU A 40 -8.28 3.51 -0.32
CA LEU A 40 -8.87 2.76 -1.43
C LEU A 40 -8.45 1.29 -1.40
N PHE A 41 -7.18 1.03 -1.10
CA PHE A 41 -6.60 -0.30 -1.08
C PHE A 41 -5.42 -0.36 -0.12
N GLU A 42 -5.24 -1.50 0.53
CA GLU A 42 -4.16 -1.77 1.47
C GLU A 42 -3.63 -3.17 1.17
N ASP A 43 -2.32 -3.33 1.22
CA ASP A 43 -1.72 -4.66 1.09
C ASP A 43 -0.40 -4.75 1.86
N HIS A 44 0.09 -5.98 2.02
CA HIS A 44 1.41 -6.28 2.54
C HIS A 44 2.12 -7.26 1.62
N ASN A 45 3.39 -7.53 1.90
CA ASN A 45 4.19 -8.44 1.08
C ASN A 45 3.70 -9.91 1.18
N HIS A 46 3.76 -10.67 0.08
CA HIS A 46 3.33 -12.09 0.01
C HIS A 46 4.40 -13.03 -0.59
N VAL A 47 5.69 -12.71 -0.43
CA VAL A 47 6.80 -13.45 -1.06
C VAL A 47 7.09 -14.82 -0.43
N ALA A 48 6.57 -15.14 0.75
CA ALA A 48 6.77 -16.43 1.42
C ALA A 48 6.26 -17.61 0.59
N GLY A 49 5.37 -17.36 -0.37
CA GLY A 49 4.91 -18.34 -1.37
C GLY A 49 5.91 -18.67 -2.48
N GLY A 50 7.09 -18.03 -2.50
CA GLY A 50 8.18 -18.29 -3.46
C GLY A 50 8.19 -17.37 -4.68
N ASP A 51 7.23 -16.48 -4.82
CA ASP A 51 7.22 -15.43 -5.85
C ASP A 51 7.69 -14.10 -5.23
N HIS A 52 8.94 -13.76 -5.49
CA HIS A 52 9.59 -12.55 -4.99
C HIS A 52 9.10 -11.25 -5.65
N THR A 53 8.08 -11.30 -6.52
CA THR A 53 7.50 -10.10 -7.14
C THR A 53 6.20 -9.63 -6.47
N GLN A 54 5.67 -10.38 -5.49
CA GLN A 54 4.44 -10.07 -4.77
C GLN A 54 4.63 -8.99 -3.70
N HIS A 55 5.15 -7.85 -4.15
CA HIS A 55 5.30 -6.63 -3.36
C HIS A 55 3.97 -5.87 -3.30
N PRO A 56 3.62 -5.27 -2.14
CA PRO A 56 2.36 -4.56 -1.98
C PRO A 56 2.23 -3.36 -2.93
N GLU A 57 3.32 -2.65 -3.25
CA GLU A 57 3.29 -1.51 -4.18
C GLU A 57 2.89 -1.94 -5.59
N PHE A 58 3.31 -3.14 -6.01
CA PHE A 58 2.99 -3.68 -7.32
C PHE A 58 1.53 -4.12 -7.40
N GLU A 59 1.00 -4.72 -6.34
CA GLU A 59 -0.42 -5.05 -6.23
C GLU A 59 -1.29 -3.79 -6.19
N LEU A 60 -0.87 -2.73 -5.49
CA LEU A 60 -1.53 -1.42 -5.52
C LEU A 60 -1.56 -0.84 -6.95
N ALA A 61 -0.47 -0.93 -7.70
CA ALA A 61 -0.41 -0.45 -9.08
C ALA A 61 -1.38 -1.22 -10.00
N ARG A 62 -1.44 -2.55 -9.87
CA ARG A 62 -2.40 -3.40 -10.60
C ARG A 62 -3.83 -3.08 -10.22
N TRP A 63 -4.11 -2.93 -8.93
CA TRP A 63 -5.44 -2.57 -8.45
C TRP A 63 -5.88 -1.21 -8.98
N ALA A 64 -5.01 -0.20 -8.90
CA ALA A 64 -5.31 1.15 -9.38
C ALA A 64 -5.54 1.19 -10.90
N ALA A 65 -4.81 0.38 -11.67
CA ALA A 65 -5.01 0.25 -13.11
C ALA A 65 -6.41 -0.27 -13.49
N ASN A 66 -6.94 -1.21 -12.69
CA ASN A 66 -8.23 -1.85 -12.94
C ASN A 66 -9.43 -1.08 -12.35
N ASN A 67 -9.21 -0.28 -11.30
CA ASN A 67 -10.30 0.31 -10.51
C ASN A 67 -10.37 1.84 -10.55
N MET A 68 -9.37 2.53 -11.12
CA MET A 68 -9.32 4.00 -11.14
C MET A 68 -9.15 4.55 -12.55
N THR A 69 -9.84 5.67 -12.81
CA THR A 69 -9.56 6.47 -14.01
C THR A 69 -8.13 7.04 -13.96
N PRO A 70 -7.50 7.34 -15.11
CA PRO A 70 -6.17 7.95 -15.12
C PRO A 70 -6.09 9.24 -14.30
N GLU A 71 -7.14 10.07 -14.32
CA GLU A 71 -7.20 11.35 -13.62
C GLU A 71 -7.24 11.15 -12.10
N ALA A 72 -8.09 10.23 -11.61
CA ALA A 72 -8.16 9.91 -10.19
C ALA A 72 -6.84 9.33 -9.69
N ARG A 73 -6.18 8.49 -10.50
CA ARG A 73 -4.90 7.86 -10.18
C ARG A 73 -3.76 8.87 -10.06
N ALA A 74 -3.76 9.88 -10.93
CA ALA A 74 -2.75 10.94 -10.91
C ALA A 74 -2.82 11.83 -9.65
N GLN A 75 -3.98 11.86 -8.98
CA GLN A 75 -4.19 12.63 -7.74
C GLN A 75 -4.12 11.78 -6.47
N ALA A 76 -3.99 10.45 -6.62
CA ALA A 76 -3.88 9.53 -5.50
C ALA A 76 -2.45 9.52 -4.93
N THR A 77 -2.33 9.11 -3.67
CA THR A 77 -1.05 8.96 -2.98
C THR A 77 -0.85 7.51 -2.55
N VAL A 78 0.37 6.99 -2.74
CA VAL A 78 0.80 5.71 -2.17
C VAL A 78 1.70 6.00 -0.98
N TYR A 79 1.39 5.39 0.16
CA TYR A 79 2.25 5.34 1.33
C TYR A 79 2.85 3.93 1.44
N THR A 80 4.11 3.83 1.85
CA THR A 80 4.86 2.58 2.05
C THR A 80 5.82 2.77 3.23
#